data_AF-A0AA41TZ11-F1
#
_entry.id   AF-A0AA41TZ11-F1
#
_cell.length_a   1.000
_cell.length_b   1.000
_cell.length_c   1.000
_cell.angle_alpha   90.00
_cell.angle_beta   90.00
_cell.angle_gamma   90.00
#
_symmetry.space_group_name_H-M   'P 1'
#
loop_
_entity.id
_entity.type
_entity.pdbx_description
1 polymer ?
#
loop_
_entity_poly.entity_id
_entity_poly.type
_entity_poly.pdbx_seq_one_letter_code
_entity_poly.pdbx_strand_id
1 'polypeptide(L)' 'MHIDGQDGDDVKLLGVYSSRAQAEARVARARLLPGFAAEPECFVIGAYAVDRDEWTTGFVRADPRDGVLGR' A
#
# COMPACT_ATOMS: atom_id res chain seq x y z
N MET A 1 -6.73 3.83 -2.43
CA MET A 1 -6.17 2.87 -1.46
C MET A 1 -5.30 3.68 -0.53
N HIS A 2 -5.74 3.90 0.72
CA HIS A 2 -4.85 4.37 1.79
C HIS A 2 -4.13 3.11 2.27
N ILE A 3 -2.83 3.02 2.02
CA ILE A 3 -2.01 1.98 2.64
C ILE A 3 -1.35 2.69 3.80
N ASP A 4 -1.89 2.51 5.00
CA ASP A 4 -1.17 2.91 6.22
C ASP A 4 0.05 2.00 6.31
N GLY A 5 1.21 2.52 5.92
CA GLY A 5 2.48 1.88 6.23
C GLY A 5 2.56 1.73 7.75
N GLN A 6 2.95 0.54 8.23
CA GLN A 6 3.34 0.42 9.63
C GLN A 6 4.43 1.47 9.87
N ASP A 7 4.26 2.28 10.92
CA ASP A 7 5.15 3.37 11.35
C ASP A 7 4.96 4.77 10.72
N GLY A 8 3.81 5.06 10.11
CA GLY A 8 3.49 6.44 9.71
C GLY A 8 4.25 6.94 8.48
N ASP A 9 4.82 6.00 7.72
CA ASP A 9 5.44 6.28 6.44
C ASP A 9 4.39 6.58 5.38
N ASP A 10 4.63 7.69 4.67
CA ASP A 10 3.70 8.30 3.72
C ASP A 10 3.79 7.55 2.37
N VAL A 11 3.17 6.36 2.29
CA VAL A 11 3.23 5.51 1.08
C VAL A 11 2.39 6.13 -0.04
N LYS A 12 3.03 6.43 -1.18
CA LYS A 12 2.36 6.97 -2.36
C LYS A 12 2.20 5.92 -3.44
N LEU A 13 1.00 5.84 -4.03
CA LEU A 13 0.71 4.90 -5.11
C LEU A 13 1.39 5.34 -6.41
N LEU A 14 2.35 4.55 -6.89
CA LEU A 14 2.99 4.78 -8.18
C LEU A 14 2.15 4.29 -9.38
N GLY A 15 1.41 3.21 -9.21
CA GLY A 15 0.53 2.65 -10.24
C GLY A 15 0.06 1.23 -9.92
N VAL A 16 -0.97 0.77 -10.63
CA VAL A 16 -1.54 -0.57 -10.54
C VAL A 16 -1.37 -1.26 -11.90
N TYR A 17 -0.94 -2.52 -11.88
CA TYR A 17 -0.61 -3.27 -13.09
C TYR A 17 -1.29 -4.64 -13.07
N SER A 18 -1.71 -5.11 -14.24
CA SER A 18 -2.39 -6.41 -14.43
C SER A 18 -1.48 -7.63 -14.20
N SER A 19 -0.17 -7.43 -14.09
CA SER A 19 0.79 -8.49 -13.82
C SER A 19 1.99 -7.98 -13.04
N ARG A 20 2.64 -8.90 -12.31
CA ARG A 20 3.87 -8.60 -11.57
C ARG A 20 5.00 -8.13 -12.49
N ALA A 21 5.17 -8.75 -13.65
CA ALA A 21 6.20 -8.38 -14.62
C ALA A 21 6.04 -6.92 -15.11
N GLN A 22 4.81 -6.45 -15.33
CA GLN A 22 4.55 -5.06 -15.70
C GLN A 22 4.88 -4.09 -14.56
N ALA A 23 4.57 -4.46 -13.31
CA ALA A 23 4.94 -3.68 -12.13
C ALA A 23 6.46 -3.59 -11.96
N GLU A 24 7.17 -4.71 -12.08
CA GLU A 24 8.65 -4.77 -12.04
C GLU A 24 9.27 -3.89 -13.14
N ALA A 25 8.77 -3.99 -14.37
CA ALA A 25 9.24 -3.15 -15.48
C ALA A 25 8.98 -1.65 -15.20
N ARG A 26 7.86 -1.30 -14.56
CA ARG A 26 7.61 0.08 -14.14
C ARG A 26 8.61 0.55 -13.10
N VAL A 27 8.88 -0.26 -12.07
CA VAL A 27 9.83 0.05 -10.99
C VAL A 27 11.22 0.25 -11.57
N ALA A 28 11.67 -0.61 -12.49
CA ALA A 28 12.96 -0.46 -13.16
C ALA A 28 13.12 0.90 -13.86
N ARG A 29 12.06 1.39 -14.53
CA ARG A 29 12.07 2.74 -15.13
C ARG A 29 11.97 3.86 -14.08
N ALA A 30 11.23 3.64 -13.00
CA ALA A 30 11.04 4.64 -11.93
C ALA A 30 12.35 4.96 -11.21
N ARG A 31 13.18 3.95 -10.96
CA ARG A 31 14.50 4.06 -10.32
C ARG A 31 15.47 5.00 -11.03
N LEU A 32 15.22 5.31 -12.30
CA LEU A 32 16.06 6.20 -13.09
C LEU A 32 15.56 7.65 -13.10
N LEU A 33 14.39 7.93 -12.54
CA LEU A 33 13.81 9.28 -12.53
C LEU A 33 14.49 10.15 -11.46
N PRO A 34 14.64 11.47 -11.71
CA PRO A 34 15.10 12.40 -10.69
C PRO A 34 14.28 12.30 -9.40
N GLY A 35 14.94 12.40 -8.25
CA GLY A 35 14.35 12.14 -6.94
C GLY A 35 14.36 10.65 -6.59
N PHE A 36 13.73 9.80 -7.40
CA PHE A 36 13.70 8.34 -7.14
C PHE A 36 15.07 7.66 -7.25
N ALA A 37 15.95 8.16 -8.12
CA ALA A 37 17.30 7.63 -8.24
C ALA A 37 18.16 7.82 -6.97
N ALA A 38 17.79 8.74 -6.07
CA ALA A 38 18.48 8.91 -4.79
C ALA A 38 18.14 7.79 -3.80
N GLU A 39 16.99 7.13 -3.97
CA GLU A 39 16.47 6.08 -3.08
C GLU A 39 15.91 4.90 -3.90
N PRO A 40 16.74 4.15 -4.64
CA PRO A 40 16.25 3.13 -5.60
C PRO A 40 15.53 1.93 -4.93
N GLU A 41 15.68 1.78 -3.61
CA GLU A 41 15.09 0.71 -2.81
C GLU A 41 13.72 1.08 -2.22
N CYS A 42 13.23 2.31 -2.43
CA CYS A 42 11.97 2.82 -1.88
C CYS A 42 10.67 2.27 -2.53
N PHE A 43 10.76 1.22 -3.36
CA PHE A 43 9.62 0.68 -4.10
C PHE A 43 9.18 -0.69 -3.58
N VAL A 44 7.88 -0.83 -3.34
CA VAL A 44 7.23 -2.09 -2.94
C VAL A 44 6.19 -2.49 -3.98
N ILE A 45 6.08 -3.79 -4.27
CA ILE A 45 5.03 -4.36 -5.13
C ILE A 45 4.16 -5.27 -4.27
N GLY A 46 2.91 -4.86 -4.07
CA GLY A 46 1.85 -5.69 -3.49
C GLY A 46 0.97 -6.31 -4.56
N ALA A 47 0.58 -7.57 -4.39
CA ALA A 47 -0.43 -8.22 -5.24
C ALA A 47 -1.82 -8.03 -4.64
N TYR A 48 -2.82 -7.86 -5.50
CA TYR A 48 -4.22 -7.75 -5.10
C TYR A 48 -5.11 -8.47 -6.11
N ALA A 49 -6.16 -9.12 -5.62
CA ALA A 49 -7.15 -9.74 -6.49
C ALA A 49 -8.10 -8.64 -7.00
N VAL A 50 -8.32 -8.62 -8.31
CA VAL A 50 -9.28 -7.71 -8.95
C VAL A 50 -10.69 -8.27 -8.78
N ASP A 51 -11.69 -7.39 -8.74
CA ASP A 51 -13.11 -7.72 -8.59
C ASP A 51 -13.44 -8.51 -7.31
N ARG A 52 -12.72 -8.22 -6.23
CA ARG A 52 -12.89 -8.81 -4.91
C ARG A 52 -13.13 -7.72 -3.88
N ASP A 53 -14.21 -7.87 -3.13
CA ASP A 53 -14.53 -7.00 -2.01
C ASP A 53 -13.71 -7.41 -0.79
N GLU A 54 -12.86 -6.50 -0.32
CA GLU A 54 -11.94 -6.77 0.79
C GLU A 54 -12.41 -6.15 2.10
N TRP A 55 -13.34 -5.20 2.02
CA TRP A 55 -14.03 -4.66 3.17
C TRP A 55 -15.54 -4.89 3.04
N THR A 56 -16.00 -6.03 3.55
CA THR A 56 -17.38 -6.50 3.38
C THR A 56 -18.33 -6.05 4.49
N THR A 57 -17.80 -5.50 5.58
CA THR A 57 -18.54 -5.21 6.81
C THR A 57 -18.91 -3.74 6.99
N GLY A 58 -18.34 -2.83 6.20
CA GLY A 58 -18.55 -1.39 6.32
C GLY A 58 -17.91 -0.79 7.59
N PHE A 59 -18.21 0.49 7.85
CA PHE A 59 -17.66 1.22 9.00
C PHE A 59 -18.24 0.69 10.33
N VAL A 60 -17.35 0.33 11.26
CA VAL A 60 -17.73 0.09 12.66
C VAL A 60 -17.51 1.37 13.47
N ARG A 61 -18.48 1.71 14.33
CA ARG A 61 -18.22 2.70 15.39
C ARG A 61 -17.46 1.99 16.49
N ALA A 62 -16.24 2.44 16.78
CA ALA A 62 -15.58 2.04 18.02
C ALA A 62 -16.43 2.54 19.19
N ASP A 63 -16.89 1.64 20.07
CA ASP A 63 -17.42 2.06 21.36
C ASP A 63 -16.23 2.57 22.19
N PRO A 64 -16.29 3.79 22.75
CA PRO A 64 -15.22 4.32 23.61
C PRO A 64 -14.85 3.40 24.79
N ARG A 65 -15.67 2.40 25.13
CA ARG A 65 -15.44 1.46 26.23
C ARG A 65 -14.67 0.20 25.84
N ASP A 66 -14.48 -0.07 24.55
CA ASP A 66 -13.75 -1.26 24.08
C ASP A 66 -12.22 -1.13 24.22
N GLY A 67 -11.73 0.03 24.66
CA GLY A 67 -10.30 0.32 24.89
C GLY A 67 -9.71 -0.20 26.22
N VAL A 68 -10.45 -0.94 27.05
CA VAL A 68 -9.95 -1.44 28.35
C VAL A 68 -10.23 -2.93 28.53
N LEU A 69 -9.71 -3.78 27.65
CA LEU A 69 -9.51 -5.20 27.97
C LEU A 69 -8.14 -5.66 27.47
N GLY A 70 -7.13 -5.41 28.30
CA GLY A 70 -5.75 -5.79 28.04
C GLY A 70 -4.93 -5.93 29.31
N ARG A 71 -5.36 -6.87 30.18
CA ARG A 71 -4.65 -7.55 31.29
C ARG A 71 -3.93 -6.70 32.35
#